data_AF-A0A6A5UA99-F1
#
_entry.id   AF-A0A6A5UA99-F1
#
_cell.length_a   1.000
_cell.length_b   1.000
_cell.length_c   1.000
_cell.angle_alpha   90.00
_cell.angle_beta   90.00
_cell.angle_gamma   90.00
#
_symmetry.space_group_name_H-M   'P 1'
#
loop_
_entity.id
_entity.type
_entity.pdbx_description
1 polymer ?
#
loop_
_entity_poly.entity_id
_entity_poly.type
_entity_poly.pdbx_seq_one_letter_code
_entity_poly.pdbx_strand_id
1 'polypeptide(L)'
;MSTSSASTSSRSASSTSSTHARTPSPPRGYFHGFAGYNPTPRIGFEEQFSRLAINQGWSKKEKKRRRPEAIEEEFNDLQTTDTNKLARWQALCVQVGIEEVPNSITKCKKALGSPKVMVNLTNLIDHMKLGTPLIKFKNFAEFRNYTLKPQNMFPRDRAKKEGFIKALLRHVV
;
A
#
# COMPACT_ATOMS: atom_id res chain seq x y z
N MET A 1 82.45 15.59 -3.85
CA MET A 1 82.04 14.58 -2.85
C MET A 1 80.60 14.88 -2.45
N SER A 2 79.75 13.85 -2.51
CA SER A 2 78.44 13.73 -1.82
C SER A 2 77.29 14.63 -2.33
N THR A 3 76.49 14.17 -3.31
CA THR A 3 75.25 13.35 -3.17
C THR A 3 74.05 14.10 -2.58
N SER A 4 73.03 14.38 -3.41
CA SER A 4 71.76 13.62 -3.40
C SER A 4 70.70 14.35 -4.21
N SER A 5 70.32 13.75 -5.34
CA SER A 5 69.19 14.14 -6.18
C SER A 5 67.91 13.57 -5.59
N ALA A 6 66.96 14.43 -5.20
CA ALA A 6 65.64 14.02 -4.75
C ALA A 6 64.74 13.71 -5.96
N SER A 7 64.20 12.51 -5.96
CA SER A 7 63.33 11.93 -6.97
C SER A 7 61.87 12.25 -6.62
N THR A 8 61.15 12.97 -7.47
CA THR A 8 59.70 13.16 -7.33
C THR A 8 59.01 12.42 -8.47
N SER A 9 58.73 11.15 -8.25
CA SER A 9 57.87 10.34 -9.12
C SER A 9 56.42 10.67 -8.81
N SER A 10 55.78 11.44 -9.68
CA SER A 10 54.33 11.55 -9.76
C SER A 10 53.84 10.64 -10.88
N ARG A 11 52.90 9.73 -10.57
CA ARG A 11 51.71 9.39 -11.38
C ARG A 11 51.05 8.09 -10.91
N SER A 12 49.73 8.11 -11.07
CA SER A 12 48.82 6.97 -11.19
C SER A 12 48.22 6.40 -9.90
N ALA A 13 47.32 7.20 -9.29
CA ALA A 13 46.21 6.63 -8.52
C ALA A 13 45.11 6.22 -9.51
N SER A 14 44.99 4.92 -9.77
CA SER A 14 43.91 4.34 -10.56
C SER A 14 42.71 4.12 -9.65
N SER A 15 41.86 5.13 -9.54
CA SER A 15 40.55 5.04 -8.89
C SER A 15 39.56 4.35 -9.84
N THR A 16 39.48 3.03 -9.72
CA THR A 16 38.41 2.22 -10.34
C THR A 16 37.07 2.56 -9.70
N SER A 17 36.38 3.48 -10.36
CA SER A 17 34.97 3.82 -10.18
C SER A 17 34.08 2.63 -10.55
N SER A 18 33.80 1.75 -9.57
CA SER A 18 32.67 0.82 -9.69
C SER A 18 31.43 1.46 -9.06
N THR A 19 30.85 2.41 -9.80
CA THR A 19 29.54 2.98 -9.52
C THR A 19 28.49 1.99 -10.01
N HIS A 20 28.11 1.03 -9.16
CA HIS A 20 26.82 0.36 -9.27
C HIS A 20 25.86 0.91 -8.22
N ALA A 21 25.51 2.19 -8.40
CA ALA A 21 24.26 2.73 -7.92
C ALA A 21 23.11 2.03 -8.66
N ARG A 22 22.62 0.92 -8.12
CA ARG A 22 21.31 0.39 -8.49
C ARG A 22 20.27 1.18 -7.73
N THR A 23 19.77 2.22 -8.39
CA THR A 23 18.57 2.96 -8.00
C THR A 23 17.43 1.97 -7.69
N PRO A 24 16.71 2.10 -6.56
CA PRO A 24 15.58 1.24 -6.26
C PRO A 24 14.44 1.59 -7.23
N SER A 25 13.92 0.58 -7.94
CA SER A 25 12.66 0.73 -8.67
C SER A 25 11.53 0.95 -7.65
N PRO A 26 10.69 1.99 -7.79
CA PRO A 26 9.50 2.14 -6.96
C PRO A 26 8.50 1.01 -7.25
N PRO A 27 7.65 0.66 -6.29
CA PRO A 27 7.09 -0.68 -6.15
C PRO A 27 6.13 -0.98 -7.29
N ARG A 28 6.39 -2.04 -8.04
CA ARG A 28 5.28 -2.81 -8.62
C ARG A 28 4.60 -3.42 -7.39
N GLY A 29 3.30 -3.14 -7.15
CA GLY A 29 2.56 -3.48 -5.92
C GLY A 29 2.91 -4.84 -5.28
N TYR A 30 2.60 -5.01 -3.98
CA TYR A 30 3.00 -6.13 -3.11
C TYR A 30 3.30 -7.45 -3.81
N PHE A 31 2.38 -7.90 -4.67
CA PHE A 31 2.46 -9.19 -5.37
C PHE A 31 3.67 -9.34 -6.31
N HIS A 32 4.29 -8.26 -6.79
CA HIS A 32 5.46 -8.31 -7.66
C HIS A 32 6.80 -8.44 -6.91
N GLY A 33 6.79 -8.35 -5.58
CA GLY A 33 7.99 -8.43 -4.75
C GLY A 33 8.49 -9.86 -4.45
N PHE A 34 7.88 -10.89 -5.02
CA PHE A 34 8.10 -12.29 -4.63
C PHE A 34 8.78 -13.10 -5.74
N ALA A 35 9.95 -13.66 -5.44
CA ALA A 35 10.67 -14.53 -6.36
C ALA A 35 9.87 -15.80 -6.69
N GLY A 36 9.84 -16.19 -7.96
CA GLY A 36 9.12 -17.38 -8.43
C GLY A 36 7.59 -17.22 -8.47
N TYR A 37 7.06 -16.01 -8.26
CA TYR A 37 5.64 -15.71 -8.37
C TYR A 37 5.36 -14.69 -9.48
N ASN A 38 4.39 -15.00 -10.34
CA ASN A 38 3.91 -14.10 -11.39
C ASN A 38 2.47 -13.70 -11.09
N PRO A 39 2.19 -12.44 -10.72
CA PRO A 39 0.82 -12.00 -10.43
C PRO A 39 -0.09 -12.14 -11.65
N THR A 40 -1.18 -12.89 -11.50
CA THR A 40 -2.24 -12.99 -12.52
C THR A 40 -2.95 -11.64 -12.68
N PRO A 41 -3.01 -11.06 -13.89
CA PRO A 41 -3.79 -9.84 -14.10
C PRO A 41 -5.29 -10.13 -13.96
N ARG A 42 -6.07 -9.09 -13.62
CA ARG A 42 -7.55 -9.12 -13.59
C ARG A 42 -8.21 -10.08 -12.60
N ILE A 43 -7.52 -10.54 -11.55
CA ILE A 43 -8.13 -11.25 -10.42
C ILE A 43 -8.18 -10.36 -9.17
N GLY A 44 -9.14 -10.65 -8.29
CA GLY A 44 -9.32 -9.92 -7.04
C GLY A 44 -8.23 -10.18 -6.02
N PHE A 45 -8.12 -9.28 -5.04
CA PHE A 45 -7.08 -9.28 -4.02
C PHE A 45 -7.00 -10.60 -3.24
N GLU A 46 -8.14 -11.14 -2.79
CA GLU A 46 -8.14 -12.40 -2.00
C GLU A 46 -7.64 -13.59 -2.79
N GLU A 47 -8.02 -13.69 -4.06
CA GLU A 47 -7.56 -14.75 -4.95
C GLU A 47 -6.06 -14.61 -5.21
N GLN A 48 -5.61 -13.39 -5.52
CA GLN A 48 -4.19 -13.09 -5.72
C GLN A 48 -3.34 -13.40 -4.49
N PHE A 49 -3.81 -13.03 -3.31
CA PHE A 49 -3.14 -13.28 -2.04
C PHE A 49 -3.09 -14.77 -1.71
N SER A 50 -4.18 -15.49 -1.98
CA SER A 50 -4.24 -16.94 -1.79
C SER A 50 -3.27 -17.69 -2.70
N ARG A 51 -3.20 -17.31 -3.99
CA ARG A 51 -2.23 -17.88 -4.94
C ARG A 51 -0.78 -17.62 -4.53
N LEU A 52 -0.47 -16.39 -4.10
CA LEU A 52 0.86 -16.06 -3.59
C LEU A 52 1.20 -16.89 -2.34
N ALA A 53 0.28 -16.99 -1.39
CA ALA A 53 0.50 -17.75 -0.17
C ALA A 53 0.74 -19.25 -0.44
N ILE A 54 0.08 -19.82 -1.44
CA ILE A 54 0.33 -21.22 -1.88
C ILE A 54 1.70 -21.33 -2.54
N ASN A 55 2.03 -20.44 -3.47
CA ASN A 55 3.32 -20.44 -4.18
C ASN A 55 4.51 -20.31 -3.22
N GLN A 56 4.36 -19.52 -2.16
CA GLN A 56 5.41 -19.28 -1.16
C GLN A 56 5.34 -20.23 0.05
N GLY A 57 4.40 -21.18 0.07
CA GLY A 57 4.28 -22.17 1.16
C GLY A 57 3.92 -21.58 2.54
N TRP A 58 3.19 -20.46 2.59
CA TRP A 58 2.91 -19.77 3.86
C TRP A 58 1.96 -20.53 4.77
N SER A 59 2.36 -20.65 6.03
CA SER A 59 1.50 -21.11 7.12
C SER A 59 0.32 -20.17 7.39
N LYS A 60 -0.69 -20.64 8.14
CA LYS A 60 -1.81 -19.77 8.60
C LYS A 60 -1.30 -18.53 9.37
N LYS A 61 -0.24 -18.69 10.16
CA LYS A 61 0.38 -17.61 10.93
C LYS A 61 1.01 -16.56 10.01
N GLU A 62 1.73 -16.99 8.98
CA GLU A 62 2.35 -16.08 8.01
C GLU A 62 1.30 -15.36 7.17
N LYS A 63 0.26 -16.05 6.70
CA LYS A 63 -0.87 -15.41 6.00
C LYS A 63 -1.48 -14.29 6.85
N LYS A 64 -1.72 -14.56 8.14
CA LYS A 64 -2.26 -13.55 9.07
C LYS A 64 -1.32 -12.34 9.23
N ARG A 65 0.00 -12.57 9.30
CA ARG A 65 1.00 -11.50 9.43
C ARG A 65 1.12 -10.65 8.16
N ARG A 66 1.14 -11.31 6.99
CA ARG A 66 1.44 -10.70 5.69
C ARG A 66 0.24 -10.03 5.03
N ARG A 67 -0.99 -10.49 5.30
CA ARG A 67 -2.17 -9.94 4.64
C ARG A 67 -2.36 -8.44 4.85
N PRO A 68 -2.18 -7.88 6.06
CA PRO A 68 -2.25 -6.43 6.26
C PRO A 68 -1.14 -5.66 5.52
N GLU A 69 0.05 -6.24 5.36
CA GLU A 69 1.15 -5.66 4.55
C GLU A 69 0.73 -5.57 3.09
N ALA A 70 0.16 -6.66 2.56
CA ALA A 70 -0.35 -6.70 1.20
C ALA A 70 -1.46 -5.67 0.94
N ILE A 71 -2.39 -5.49 1.89
CA ILE A 71 -3.43 -4.46 1.78
C ILE A 71 -2.82 -3.07 1.76
N GLU A 72 -1.91 -2.76 2.69
CA GLU A 72 -1.27 -1.44 2.76
C GLU A 72 -0.50 -1.13 1.47
N GLU A 73 0.32 -2.07 0.99
CA GLU A 73 1.15 -1.86 -0.19
C GLU A 73 0.33 -1.79 -1.49
N GLU A 74 -0.64 -2.68 -1.72
CA GLU A 74 -1.51 -2.59 -2.89
C GLU A 74 -2.37 -1.32 -2.87
N PHE A 75 -2.89 -0.93 -1.70
CA PHE A 75 -3.66 0.31 -1.59
C PHE A 75 -2.78 1.53 -1.88
N ASN A 76 -1.56 1.57 -1.35
CA ASN A 76 -0.63 2.68 -1.56
C ASN A 76 -0.03 2.73 -2.98
N ASP A 77 0.02 1.60 -3.68
CA ASP A 77 0.39 1.57 -5.09
C ASP A 77 -0.73 2.19 -5.96
N LEU A 78 -1.98 1.82 -5.68
CA LEU A 78 -3.16 2.35 -6.37
C LEU A 78 -3.47 3.80 -5.98
N GLN A 79 -3.29 4.14 -4.70
CA GLN A 79 -3.33 5.51 -4.20
C GLN A 79 -1.93 6.04 -3.95
N THR A 80 -1.44 6.83 -4.89
CA THR A 80 -0.29 7.72 -4.68
C THR A 80 -0.25 8.31 -3.26
N THR A 81 0.87 8.10 -2.57
CA THR A 81 1.02 8.27 -1.12
C THR A 81 1.11 9.72 -0.65
N ASP A 82 0.92 10.70 -1.54
CA ASP A 82 1.02 12.12 -1.20
C ASP A 82 -0.23 12.63 -0.46
N THR A 83 -0.24 12.40 0.85
CA THR A 83 -1.34 12.79 1.74
C THR A 83 -1.42 14.30 1.96
N ASN A 84 -0.47 15.09 1.46
CA ASN A 84 -0.48 16.55 1.59
C ASN A 84 -1.23 17.24 0.43
N LYS A 85 -1.60 16.48 -0.61
CA LYS A 85 -2.35 17.00 -1.76
C LYS A 85 -3.86 16.81 -1.59
N LEU A 86 -4.60 17.92 -1.54
CA LEU A 86 -6.07 17.92 -1.49
C LEU A 86 -6.70 17.07 -2.59
N ALA A 87 -6.21 17.20 -3.83
CA ALA A 87 -6.72 16.45 -4.98
C ALA A 87 -6.72 14.93 -4.77
N ARG A 88 -5.78 14.38 -3.98
CA ARG A 88 -5.74 12.93 -3.68
C ARG A 88 -6.83 12.50 -2.71
N TRP A 89 -7.10 13.34 -1.71
CA TRP A 89 -8.23 13.14 -0.80
C TRP A 89 -9.57 13.26 -1.50
N GLN A 90 -9.71 14.23 -2.41
CA GLN A 90 -10.90 14.43 -3.22
C GLN A 90 -11.14 13.26 -4.17
N ALA A 91 -10.09 12.76 -4.85
CA ALA A 91 -10.18 11.57 -5.68
C ALA A 91 -10.64 10.35 -4.87
N LEU A 92 -10.12 10.16 -3.66
CA LEU A 92 -10.59 9.09 -2.78
C LEU A 92 -12.06 9.28 -2.37
N CYS A 93 -12.50 10.52 -2.11
CA CYS A 93 -13.90 10.82 -1.81
C CYS A 93 -14.82 10.39 -2.97
N VAL A 94 -14.47 10.76 -4.21
CA VAL A 94 -15.20 10.34 -5.42
C VAL A 94 -15.22 8.82 -5.53
N GLN A 95 -14.07 8.16 -5.33
CA GLN A 95 -13.95 6.71 -5.46
C GLN A 95 -14.86 5.94 -4.50
N VAL A 96 -15.10 6.48 -3.30
CA VAL A 96 -16.02 5.87 -2.31
C VAL A 96 -17.45 6.40 -2.40
N GLY A 97 -17.78 7.16 -3.45
CA GLY A 97 -19.15 7.61 -3.74
C GLY A 97 -19.60 8.85 -2.98
N ILE A 98 -18.69 9.72 -2.54
CA ILE A 98 -19.05 11.04 -2.01
C ILE A 98 -19.29 11.99 -3.19
N GLU A 99 -20.54 12.39 -3.39
CA GLU A 99 -20.97 13.30 -4.46
C GLU A 99 -20.54 14.75 -4.18
N GLU A 100 -20.79 15.24 -2.97
CA GLU A 100 -20.36 16.57 -2.52
C GLU A 100 -18.92 16.53 -2.03
N VAL A 101 -17.98 16.55 -2.99
CA VAL A 101 -16.55 16.44 -2.70
C VAL A 101 -16.05 17.67 -1.93
N PRO A 102 -15.49 17.52 -0.71
CA PRO A 102 -15.09 18.66 0.10
C PRO A 102 -13.87 19.42 -0.47
N ASN A 103 -13.76 20.70 -0.10
CA ASN A 103 -12.70 21.60 -0.57
C ASN A 103 -11.48 21.72 0.37
N SER A 104 -11.35 20.84 1.36
CA SER A 104 -10.16 20.80 2.23
C SER A 104 -9.83 19.38 2.71
N ILE A 105 -8.55 19.12 3.00
CA ILE A 105 -8.07 17.81 3.46
C ILE A 105 -8.81 17.38 4.73
N THR A 106 -8.95 18.30 5.69
CA THR A 106 -9.65 18.05 6.95
C THR A 106 -11.11 17.67 6.71
N LYS A 107 -11.82 18.34 5.80
CA LYS A 107 -13.20 17.99 5.47
C LYS A 107 -13.29 16.65 4.73
N CYS A 108 -12.35 16.35 3.83
CA CYS A 108 -12.28 15.04 3.17
C CYS A 108 -12.09 13.91 4.18
N LYS A 109 -11.11 14.05 5.11
CA LYS A 109 -10.90 13.08 6.19
C LYS A 109 -12.18 12.84 7.01
N LYS A 110 -12.91 13.91 7.34
CA LYS A 110 -14.19 13.81 8.06
C LYS A 110 -15.27 13.09 7.23
N ALA A 111 -15.40 13.41 5.95
CA ALA A 111 -16.39 12.79 5.06
C ALA A 111 -16.12 11.30 4.86
N LEU A 112 -14.86 10.95 4.57
CA LEU A 112 -14.37 9.56 4.50
C LEU A 112 -14.53 8.82 5.83
N GLY A 113 -14.46 9.54 6.94
CA GLY A 113 -14.66 9.07 8.32
C GLY A 113 -16.13 8.95 8.76
N SER A 114 -17.08 9.35 7.91
CA SER A 114 -18.50 9.40 8.29
C SER A 114 -19.16 8.00 8.28
N PRO A 115 -20.25 7.80 9.03
CA PRO A 115 -21.03 6.56 8.98
C PRO A 115 -21.62 6.21 7.61
N LYS A 116 -21.69 7.18 6.69
CA LYS A 116 -22.16 6.97 5.31
C LYS A 116 -21.12 6.26 4.45
N VAL A 117 -19.84 6.31 4.84
CA VAL A 117 -18.74 5.64 4.15
C VAL A 117 -18.34 4.43 4.99
N MET A 118 -18.78 3.26 4.56
CA MET A 118 -18.43 1.97 5.15
C MET A 118 -17.90 1.10 4.03
N VAL A 119 -16.57 0.99 3.92
CA VAL A 119 -15.92 0.24 2.84
C VAL A 119 -14.96 -0.79 3.43
N ASN A 120 -14.84 -1.93 2.76
CA ASN A 120 -13.77 -2.88 3.05
C ASN A 120 -12.57 -2.59 2.15
N LEU A 121 -11.36 -2.56 2.71
CA LEU A 121 -10.16 -2.17 1.96
C LEU A 121 -9.84 -3.10 0.78
N THR A 122 -10.07 -4.41 0.89
CA THR A 122 -9.79 -5.33 -0.24
C THR A 122 -10.80 -5.16 -1.36
N ASN A 123 -12.07 -4.95 -1.02
CA ASN A 123 -13.08 -4.59 -2.01
C ASN A 123 -12.81 -3.20 -2.65
N LEU A 124 -12.26 -2.23 -1.91
CA LEU A 124 -11.85 -0.95 -2.47
C LEU A 124 -10.66 -1.10 -3.44
N ILE A 125 -9.67 -1.93 -3.10
CA ILE A 125 -8.57 -2.30 -4.00
C ILE A 125 -9.13 -2.94 -5.29
N ASP A 126 -10.04 -3.90 -5.17
CA ASP A 126 -10.67 -4.56 -6.31
C ASP A 126 -11.53 -3.61 -7.14
N HIS A 127 -12.19 -2.65 -6.49
CA HIS A 127 -12.93 -1.59 -7.16
C HIS A 127 -12.01 -0.70 -7.99
N MET A 128 -10.91 -0.22 -7.39
CA MET A 128 -9.93 0.63 -8.07
C MET A 128 -9.23 -0.08 -9.23
N LYS A 129 -8.88 -1.36 -9.05
CA LYS A 129 -8.09 -2.14 -10.02
C LYS A 129 -8.93 -2.78 -11.11
N LEU A 130 -10.14 -3.24 -10.78
CA LEU A 130 -10.96 -4.09 -11.66
C LEU A 130 -12.32 -3.47 -12.00
N GLY A 131 -12.71 -2.37 -11.37
CA GLY A 131 -14.05 -1.80 -11.50
C GLY A 131 -15.14 -2.60 -10.77
N THR A 132 -14.75 -3.49 -9.86
CA THR A 132 -15.70 -4.27 -9.03
C THR A 132 -16.59 -3.31 -8.23
N PRO A 133 -17.93 -3.47 -8.19
CA PRO A 133 -18.78 -2.61 -7.38
C PRO A 133 -18.36 -2.60 -5.90
N LEU A 134 -18.41 -1.42 -5.27
CA LEU A 134 -18.23 -1.33 -3.82
C LEU A 134 -19.37 -2.02 -3.08
N ILE A 135 -19.03 -2.78 -2.05
CA ILE A 135 -20.00 -3.39 -1.14
C ILE A 135 -20.71 -2.25 -0.40
N LYS A 136 -22.03 -2.21 -0.51
CA LYS A 136 -22.88 -1.27 0.19
C LYS A 136 -23.43 -1.93 1.44
N PHE A 137 -23.22 -1.28 2.60
CA PHE A 137 -23.81 -1.71 3.86
C PHE A 137 -25.00 -0.82 4.19
N LYS A 138 -26.13 -1.41 4.57
CA LYS A 138 -27.35 -0.67 4.92
C LYS A 138 -27.17 0.13 6.21
N ASN A 139 -26.39 -0.40 7.14
CA ASN A 139 -26.14 0.21 8.44
C ASN A 139 -24.82 -0.30 9.05
N PHE A 140 -24.45 0.30 10.18
CA PHE A 140 -23.22 -0.04 10.90
C PHE A 140 -23.22 -1.47 11.44
N ALA A 141 -24.38 -2.03 11.82
CA ALA A 141 -24.46 -3.39 12.33
C ALA A 141 -24.09 -4.42 11.24
N GLU A 142 -24.56 -4.22 10.01
CA GLU A 142 -24.19 -5.05 8.86
C GLU A 142 -22.70 -4.93 8.55
N PHE A 143 -22.16 -3.69 8.51
CA PHE A 143 -20.74 -3.44 8.32
C PHE A 143 -19.89 -4.11 9.41
N ARG A 144 -20.31 -4.02 10.67
CA ARG A 144 -19.63 -4.68 11.80
C ARG A 144 -19.64 -6.19 11.64
N ASN A 145 -20.80 -6.79 11.40
CA ASN A 145 -20.93 -8.24 11.21
C ASN A 145 -20.10 -8.75 10.04
N TYR A 146 -20.03 -7.99 8.95
CA TYR A 146 -19.17 -8.29 7.81
C TYR A 146 -17.69 -8.19 8.18
N THR A 147 -17.27 -7.13 8.86
CA THR A 147 -15.87 -6.84 9.19
C THR A 147 -15.31 -7.77 10.26
N LEU A 148 -16.15 -8.25 11.19
CA LEU A 148 -15.76 -9.22 12.22
C LEU A 148 -15.48 -10.62 11.68
N LYS A 149 -15.89 -10.94 10.44
CA LYS A 149 -15.53 -12.21 9.80
C LYS A 149 -14.01 -12.31 9.66
N PRO A 150 -13.44 -13.54 9.74
CA PRO A 150 -12.03 -13.76 9.43
C PRO A 150 -11.67 -13.12 8.08
N GLN A 151 -10.45 -12.58 7.99
CA GLN A 151 -9.93 -11.87 6.81
C GLN A 151 -10.56 -10.50 6.54
N ASN A 152 -11.75 -10.16 7.03
CA ASN A 152 -12.31 -8.82 6.74
C ASN A 152 -11.79 -7.70 7.66
N MET A 153 -11.18 -8.07 8.79
CA MET A 153 -10.64 -7.12 9.77
C MET A 153 -9.24 -6.62 9.40
N PHE A 154 -9.02 -5.32 9.56
CA PHE A 154 -7.70 -4.70 9.48
C PHE A 154 -7.11 -4.46 10.90
N PRO A 155 -5.80 -4.71 11.15
CA PRO A 155 -5.22 -4.60 12.49
C PRO A 155 -5.21 -3.17 13.04
N ARG A 156 -5.52 -3.00 14.32
CA ARG A 156 -5.60 -1.69 14.98
C ARG A 156 -4.24 -0.96 15.03
N ASP A 157 -3.16 -1.68 15.26
CA ASP A 157 -1.80 -1.14 15.30
C ASP A 157 -1.41 -0.50 13.96
N ARG A 158 -1.76 -1.16 12.85
CA ARG A 158 -1.56 -0.62 11.50
C ARG A 158 -2.53 0.51 11.16
N ALA A 159 -3.77 0.41 11.64
CA ALA A 159 -4.80 1.43 11.44
C ALA A 159 -4.44 2.82 11.98
N LYS A 160 -3.53 2.89 12.97
CA LYS A 160 -3.13 4.15 13.61
C LYS A 160 -2.16 4.98 12.78
N LYS A 161 -1.49 4.39 11.78
CA LYS A 161 -0.59 5.12 10.88
C LYS A 161 -1.37 6.22 10.16
N GLU A 162 -0.82 7.43 10.12
CA GLU A 162 -1.44 8.54 9.38
C GLU A 162 -1.50 8.20 7.88
N GLY A 163 -2.60 8.63 7.24
CA GLY A 163 -2.79 8.43 5.80
C GLY A 163 -4.24 8.15 5.42
N PHE A 164 -4.43 7.77 4.16
CA PHE A 164 -5.75 7.51 3.57
C PHE A 164 -6.49 6.36 4.27
N ILE A 165 -5.79 5.26 4.55
CA ILE A 165 -6.37 4.07 5.20
C ILE A 165 -7.02 4.44 6.54
N LYS A 166 -6.35 5.25 7.37
CA LYS A 166 -6.87 5.68 8.67
C LYS A 166 -8.23 6.39 8.56
N ALA A 167 -8.44 7.20 7.52
CA ALA A 167 -9.70 7.91 7.32
C ALA A 167 -10.86 6.98 6.95
N LEU A 168 -10.56 5.84 6.31
CA LEU A 168 -11.55 4.84 5.88
C LEU A 168 -11.94 3.86 6.99
N LEU A 169 -11.07 3.65 7.97
CA LEU A 169 -11.28 2.63 9.00
C LEU A 169 -12.29 3.04 10.06
N ARG A 170 -12.96 2.03 10.63
CA ARG A 170 -13.89 2.16 11.74
C ARG A 170 -13.53 1.17 12.83
N HIS A 171 -13.72 1.58 14.07
CA HIS A 171 -13.58 0.71 15.21
C HIS A 171 -14.87 -0.12 15.38
N VAL A 172 -14.75 -1.45 15.38
CA VAL A 172 -15.89 -2.38 15.33
C VAL A 172 -15.92 -3.41 16.47
N VAL A 173 -14.95 -3.33 17.40
CA VAL A 173 -14.77 -4.26 18.55
C VAL A 173 -14.87 -3.53 19.87
#